data_AF-A0A507CR86-F1
#
_entry.id   AF-A0A507CR86-F1
#
_cell.length_a   1.000
_cell.length_b   1.000
_cell.length_c   1.000
_cell.angle_alpha   90.00
_cell.angle_beta   90.00
_cell.angle_gamma   90.00
#
_symmetry.space_group_name_H-M   'P 1'
#
loop_
_entity.id
_entity.type
_entity.pdbx_description
1 polymer ?
#
loop_
_entity_poly.entity_id
_entity_poly.type
_entity_poly.pdbx_seq_one_letter_code
_entity_poly.pdbx_strand_id
1 'polypeptide(L)'
;MTTSVRRRLATTETAAKASAVASQAVANTTKAASHVVSRVTGLVEPILYYGQVGLELVRQVAVHQRLTNFNVAEAQQGYANFLAAFQNGTWRNVTLRHAAGVAVKGVEIVGFFCVGEMIGRRHVIGYDIPGAHRYEHEP
;
A
#
# COMPACT_ATOMS: atom_id res chain seq x y z
N MET A 1 54.68 -46.29 25.04
CA MET A 1 53.24 -46.42 24.69
C MET A 1 52.43 -45.21 25.17
N THR A 2 52.89 -43.97 24.95
CA THR A 2 52.30 -42.76 25.58
C THR A 2 52.09 -41.57 24.62
N THR A 3 52.62 -41.63 23.39
CA THR A 3 52.51 -40.52 22.41
C THR A 3 51.21 -40.56 21.59
N SER A 4 50.63 -41.75 21.39
CA SER A 4 49.43 -41.98 20.58
C SER A 4 48.13 -41.52 21.25
N VAL A 5 48.10 -41.37 22.57
CA VAL A 5 46.93 -40.93 23.33
C VAL A 5 46.75 -39.41 23.26
N ARG A 6 47.83 -38.62 23.35
CA ARG A 6 47.76 -37.15 23.26
C ARG A 6 47.30 -36.63 21.89
N ARG A 7 47.64 -37.34 20.80
CA ARG A 7 47.23 -36.95 19.44
C ARG A 7 45.72 -37.05 19.23
N ARG A 8 45.06 -38.04 19.86
CA ARG A 8 43.60 -38.23 19.77
C ARG A 8 42.82 -37.16 20.52
N LEU A 9 43.32 -36.70 21.68
CA LEU A 9 42.73 -35.61 22.46
C LEU A 9 42.78 -34.26 21.73
N ALA A 10 43.90 -33.93 21.06
CA ALA A 10 44.03 -32.68 20.31
C ALA A 10 43.12 -32.63 19.06
N THR A 11 42.94 -33.76 18.36
CA THR A 11 42.02 -33.86 17.22
C THR A 11 40.54 -33.77 17.62
N THR A 12 40.18 -34.22 18.82
CA THR A 12 38.79 -34.08 19.33
C THR A 12 38.47 -32.66 19.77
N GLU A 13 39.43 -31.91 20.31
CA GLU A 13 39.23 -30.51 20.72
C GLU A 13 39.11 -29.55 19.53
N THR A 14 39.85 -29.82 18.45
CA THR A 14 39.76 -29.03 17.19
C THR A 14 38.48 -29.34 16.43
N ALA A 15 38.04 -30.60 16.40
CA ALA A 15 36.73 -30.99 15.86
C ALA A 15 35.56 -30.40 16.69
N ALA A 16 35.69 -30.35 18.03
CA ALA A 16 34.70 -29.75 18.92
C ALA A 16 34.60 -28.21 18.76
N LYS A 17 35.73 -27.53 18.50
CA LYS A 17 35.73 -26.09 18.21
C LYS A 17 35.18 -25.79 16.81
N ALA A 18 35.48 -26.63 15.81
CA ALA A 18 34.92 -26.50 14.46
C ALA A 18 33.40 -26.76 14.44
N SER A 19 32.93 -27.76 15.18
CA SER A 19 31.49 -28.01 15.33
C SER A 19 30.81 -26.91 16.13
N ALA A 20 31.45 -26.38 17.19
CA ALA A 20 30.91 -25.23 17.93
C ALA A 20 30.74 -23.98 17.05
N VAL A 21 31.72 -23.66 16.19
CA VAL A 21 31.64 -22.50 15.27
C VAL A 21 30.60 -22.72 14.17
N ALA A 22 30.50 -23.93 13.61
CA ALA A 22 29.45 -24.28 12.64
C ALA A 22 28.05 -24.22 13.28
N SER A 23 27.91 -24.77 14.50
CA SER A 23 26.67 -24.68 15.27
C SER A 23 26.33 -23.25 15.67
N GLN A 24 27.32 -22.39 15.96
CA GLN A 24 27.11 -20.97 16.26
C GLN A 24 26.69 -20.18 15.02
N ALA A 25 27.29 -20.45 13.86
CA ALA A 25 26.95 -19.80 12.59
C ALA A 25 25.56 -20.21 12.09
N VAL A 26 25.22 -21.50 12.18
CA VAL A 26 23.87 -21.98 11.92
C VAL A 26 22.89 -21.41 12.93
N ALA A 27 23.22 -21.39 14.23
CA ALA A 27 22.37 -20.78 15.25
C ALA A 27 22.15 -19.28 14.98
N ASN A 28 23.16 -18.54 14.52
CA ASN A 28 23.04 -17.10 14.23
C ASN A 28 22.21 -16.83 12.96
N THR A 29 22.38 -17.61 11.90
CA THR A 29 21.58 -17.51 10.67
C THR A 29 20.13 -17.96 10.90
N THR A 30 19.93 -19.04 11.66
CA THR A 30 18.60 -19.50 12.07
C THR A 30 17.93 -18.50 13.03
N LYS A 31 18.68 -17.82 13.90
CA LYS A 31 18.16 -16.73 14.75
C LYS A 31 17.76 -15.50 13.94
N ALA A 32 18.55 -15.09 12.94
CA ALA A 32 18.19 -13.94 12.09
C ALA A 32 16.94 -14.23 11.25
N ALA A 33 16.87 -15.44 10.67
CA ALA A 33 15.70 -15.90 9.93
C ALA A 33 14.46 -16.03 10.84
N SER A 34 14.62 -16.57 12.06
CA SER A 34 13.53 -16.66 13.02
C SER A 34 13.09 -15.29 13.53
N HIS A 35 14.00 -14.33 13.71
CA HIS A 35 13.65 -12.97 14.09
C HIS A 35 12.81 -12.25 13.03
N VAL A 36 13.11 -12.40 11.74
CA VAL A 36 12.29 -11.80 10.66
C VAL A 36 10.94 -12.51 10.56
N VAL A 37 10.92 -13.84 10.59
CA VAL A 37 9.68 -14.61 10.55
C VAL A 37 8.79 -14.28 11.74
N SER A 38 9.33 -14.20 12.96
CA SER A 38 8.60 -13.82 14.18
C SER A 38 8.10 -12.36 14.17
N ARG A 39 8.82 -11.44 13.52
CA ARG A 39 8.38 -10.04 13.36
C ARG A 39 7.25 -9.92 12.34
N VAL A 40 7.29 -10.71 11.26
CA VAL A 40 6.21 -10.77 10.28
C VAL A 40 4.99 -11.47 10.88
N THR A 41 5.14 -12.64 11.51
CA THR A 41 3.99 -13.34 12.13
C THR A 41 3.36 -12.55 13.28
N GLY A 42 4.15 -11.84 14.08
CA GLY A 42 3.63 -11.01 15.18
C GLY A 42 2.88 -9.74 14.75
N LEU A 43 3.11 -9.22 13.54
CA LEU A 43 2.40 -8.06 12.99
C LEU A 43 1.26 -8.45 12.03
N VAL A 44 1.33 -9.64 11.43
CA VAL A 44 0.31 -10.13 10.49
C VAL A 44 -1.02 -10.38 11.20
N GLU A 45 -1.03 -10.96 12.39
CA GLU A 45 -2.26 -11.26 13.12
C GLU A 45 -3.14 -10.03 13.43
N PRO A 46 -2.62 -8.91 13.99
CA PRO A 46 -3.43 -7.72 14.23
C PRO A 46 -3.83 -7.00 12.93
N ILE A 47 -2.95 -6.95 11.93
CA ILE A 47 -3.25 -6.28 10.65
C ILE A 47 -4.35 -7.02 9.90
N LEU A 48 -4.32 -8.36 9.88
CA LEU A 48 -5.36 -9.14 9.23
C LEU A 48 -6.69 -9.05 9.96
N TYR A 49 -6.69 -9.11 11.30
CA TYR A 49 -7.92 -9.00 12.09
C TYR A 49 -8.62 -7.65 11.89
N TYR A 50 -7.90 -6.54 12.03
CA TYR A 50 -8.49 -5.21 11.81
C TYR A 50 -8.75 -4.90 10.33
N GLY A 51 -7.92 -5.44 9.42
CA GLY A 51 -8.11 -5.30 7.99
C GLY A 51 -9.40 -5.97 7.49
N GLN A 52 -9.74 -7.15 8.02
CA GLN A 52 -10.99 -7.84 7.69
C GLN A 52 -12.22 -7.07 8.17
N VAL A 53 -12.19 -6.53 9.39
CA VAL A 53 -13.29 -5.70 9.93
C VAL A 53 -13.47 -4.43 9.09
N GLY A 54 -12.37 -3.75 8.73
CA GLY A 54 -12.41 -2.59 7.86
C GLY A 54 -12.97 -2.89 6.47
N LEU A 55 -12.56 -4.00 5.86
CA LEU A 55 -13.03 -4.41 4.54
C LEU A 55 -14.52 -4.77 4.54
N GLU A 56 -15.00 -5.42 5.60
CA GLU A 56 -16.43 -5.74 5.75
C GLU A 56 -17.27 -4.47 5.92
N LEU A 57 -16.78 -3.48 6.69
CA LEU A 57 -17.43 -2.18 6.80
C LEU A 57 -17.48 -1.45 5.45
N VAL A 58 -16.38 -1.45 4.70
CA VAL A 58 -16.34 -0.85 3.36
C VAL A 58 -17.32 -1.55 2.42
N ARG A 59 -17.40 -2.89 2.46
CA ARG A 59 -18.34 -3.66 1.64
C ARG A 59 -19.79 -3.36 2.01
N GLN A 60 -20.12 -3.30 3.30
CA GLN A 60 -21.47 -2.98 3.77
C GLN A 60 -21.88 -1.58 3.33
N VAL A 61 -20.98 -0.59 3.46
CA VAL A 61 -21.22 0.77 2.99
C VAL A 61 -21.37 0.81 1.47
N ALA A 62 -20.55 0.09 0.71
CA ALA A 62 -20.62 0.08 -0.74
C ALA A 62 -21.95 -0.51 -1.27
N VAL A 63 -22.45 -1.58 -0.64
CA VAL A 63 -23.75 -2.19 -0.96
C VAL A 63 -24.90 -1.26 -0.56
N HIS A 64 -24.84 -0.66 0.64
CA HIS A 64 -25.88 0.26 1.11
C HIS A 64 -25.94 1.55 0.30
N GLN A 65 -24.79 2.11 -0.09
CA GLN A 65 -24.70 3.32 -0.90
C GLN A 65 -24.97 3.07 -2.40
N ARG A 66 -25.36 1.84 -2.78
CA ARG A 66 -25.67 1.44 -4.15
C ARG A 66 -24.57 1.81 -5.16
N LEU A 67 -23.30 1.82 -4.72
CA LEU A 67 -22.16 2.15 -5.58
C LEU A 67 -22.02 1.17 -6.75
N THR A 68 -22.64 -0.02 -6.66
CA THR A 68 -22.58 -1.09 -7.66
C THR A 68 -23.71 -1.05 -8.70
N ASN A 69 -24.77 -0.25 -8.50
CA ASN A 69 -25.92 -0.22 -9.40
C ASN A 69 -25.87 1.02 -10.30
N PHE A 70 -24.89 1.07 -11.21
CA PHE A 70 -24.81 2.13 -12.20
C PHE A 70 -25.96 2.00 -13.21
N ASN A 71 -27.02 2.78 -13.02
CA ASN A 71 -28.13 2.86 -13.96
C ASN A 71 -27.81 3.89 -15.05
N VAL A 72 -27.39 3.41 -16.22
CA VAL A 72 -27.05 4.24 -17.38
C VAL A 72 -28.20 5.17 -17.78
N ALA A 73 -29.46 4.74 -17.61
CA ALA A 73 -30.62 5.54 -17.95
C ALA A 73 -30.76 6.78 -17.05
N GLU A 74 -30.43 6.65 -15.76
CA GLU A 74 -30.45 7.76 -14.81
C GLU A 74 -29.32 8.76 -15.11
N ALA A 75 -28.14 8.27 -15.50
CA ALA A 75 -27.04 9.11 -15.94
C ALA A 75 -27.39 9.90 -17.22
N GLN A 76 -28.04 9.25 -18.20
CA GLN A 76 -28.47 9.91 -19.43
C GLN A 76 -29.53 10.98 -19.17
N GLN A 77 -30.50 10.71 -18.28
CA GLN A 77 -31.50 11.69 -17.87
C GLN A 77 -30.86 12.87 -17.14
N GLY A 78 -29.91 12.62 -16.23
CA GLY A 78 -29.15 13.67 -15.55
C GLY A 78 -28.41 14.59 -16.52
N TYR A 79 -27.77 14.01 -17.54
CA TYR A 79 -27.07 14.78 -18.58
C TYR A 79 -28.03 15.62 -19.44
N ALA A 80 -29.17 15.06 -19.85
CA ALA A 80 -30.19 15.79 -20.60
C ALA A 80 -30.75 16.99 -19.81
N ASN A 81 -31.03 16.79 -18.52
CA ASN A 81 -31.51 17.84 -17.62
C ASN A 81 -30.46 18.94 -17.39
N PHE A 82 -29.18 18.57 -17.32
CA PHE A 82 -28.08 19.52 -17.23
C PHE A 82 -28.00 20.42 -18.47
N LEU A 83 -28.02 19.83 -19.66
CA LEU A 83 -28.04 20.58 -20.92
C LEU A 83 -29.24 21.51 -21.03
N ALA A 84 -30.43 21.02 -20.67
CA ALA A 84 -31.65 21.84 -20.65
C ALA A 84 -31.54 23.02 -19.67
N ALA A 85 -30.94 22.83 -18.48
CA ALA A 85 -30.72 23.90 -17.52
C ALA A 85 -29.74 24.97 -18.01
N PHE A 86 -28.76 24.59 -18.85
CA PHE A 86 -27.86 25.52 -19.53
C PHE A 86 -28.55 26.28 -20.65
N GLN A 87 -29.32 25.59 -21.50
CA GLN A 87 -30.06 26.19 -22.61
C GLN A 87 -31.12 27.19 -22.13
N ASN A 88 -31.82 26.86 -21.04
CA ASN A 88 -32.90 27.68 -20.49
C ASN A 88 -32.41 28.81 -19.58
N GLY A 89 -31.09 28.96 -19.37
CA GLY A 89 -30.52 30.02 -18.54
C GLY A 89 -30.76 29.88 -17.03
N THR A 90 -31.32 28.75 -16.58
CA THR A 90 -31.64 28.46 -15.17
C THR A 90 -30.40 28.48 -14.28
N TRP A 91 -29.22 28.22 -14.85
CA TRP A 91 -27.92 28.31 -14.17
C TRP A 91 -27.58 29.71 -13.60
N ARG A 92 -28.30 30.77 -13.99
CA ARG A 92 -28.08 32.13 -13.46
C ARG A 92 -28.84 32.40 -12.16
N ASN A 93 -29.86 31.59 -11.85
CA ASN A 93 -30.75 31.76 -10.70
C ASN A 93 -30.47 30.77 -9.54
N VAL A 94 -29.29 30.14 -9.51
CA VAL A 94 -28.92 29.22 -8.43
C VAL A 94 -28.45 29.96 -7.19
N THR A 95 -28.96 29.54 -6.02
CA THR A 95 -28.51 30.02 -4.72
C THR A 95 -27.05 29.61 -4.45
N LEU A 96 -26.26 30.47 -3.79
CA LEU A 96 -24.87 30.20 -3.42
C LEU A 96 -24.64 28.85 -2.74
N ARG A 97 -25.59 28.40 -1.89
CA ARG A 97 -25.51 27.09 -1.22
C ARG A 97 -25.52 25.91 -2.20
N HIS A 98 -26.32 26.01 -3.27
CA HIS A 98 -26.41 24.98 -4.30
C HIS A 98 -25.16 25.01 -5.18
N ALA A 99 -24.69 26.22 -5.55
CA ALA A 99 -23.45 26.38 -6.30
C ALA A 99 -22.23 25.84 -5.55
N ALA A 100 -22.14 26.10 -4.24
CA ALA A 100 -21.08 25.56 -3.38
C ALA A 100 -21.12 24.02 -3.33
N GLY A 101 -22.31 23.42 -3.22
CA GLY A 101 -22.47 21.97 -3.28
C GLY A 101 -21.97 21.37 -4.58
N VAL A 102 -22.37 21.95 -5.72
CA VAL A 102 -21.90 21.52 -7.06
C VAL A 102 -20.39 21.72 -7.21
N ALA A 103 -19.83 22.80 -6.68
CA ALA A 103 -18.39 23.05 -6.73
C ALA A 103 -17.59 21.99 -5.98
N VAL A 104 -18.03 21.60 -4.77
CA VAL A 104 -17.40 20.51 -4.00
C VAL A 104 -17.44 19.20 -4.79
N LYS A 105 -18.56 18.88 -5.43
CA LYS A 105 -18.67 17.70 -6.31
C LYS A 105 -17.77 17.79 -7.55
N GLY A 106 -17.57 18.99 -8.10
CA GLY A 106 -16.59 19.24 -9.16
C GLY A 106 -15.16 18.94 -8.70
N VAL A 107 -14.80 19.36 -7.49
CA VAL A 107 -13.48 19.05 -6.90
C VAL A 107 -13.30 17.54 -6.70
N GLU A 108 -14.34 16.83 -6.25
CA GLU A 108 -14.30 15.36 -6.14
C GLU A 108 -14.04 14.70 -7.50
N ILE A 109 -14.71 15.14 -8.58
CA ILE A 109 -14.50 14.62 -9.94
C ILE A 109 -13.06 14.84 -10.40
N VAL A 110 -12.48 16.03 -10.16
CA VAL A 110 -11.07 16.31 -10.47
C VAL A 110 -10.14 15.41 -9.64
N GLY A 111 -10.48 15.17 -8.37
CA GLY A 111 -9.75 14.22 -7.52
C GLY A 111 -9.73 12.81 -8.11
N PHE A 112 -10.89 12.29 -8.54
CA PHE A 112 -10.97 10.99 -9.19
C PHE A 112 -10.20 10.93 -10.52
N PHE A 113 -10.21 12.03 -11.31
CA PHE A 113 -9.40 12.13 -12.51
C PHE A 113 -7.89 12.03 -12.20
N CYS A 114 -7.39 12.75 -11.20
CA CYS A 114 -6.00 12.66 -10.78
C CYS A 114 -5.62 11.26 -10.27
N VAL A 115 -6.51 10.59 -9.53
CA VAL A 115 -6.31 9.18 -9.13
C VAL A 115 -6.27 8.26 -10.35
N GLY A 116 -7.14 8.50 -11.34
CA GLY A 116 -7.12 7.80 -12.62
C GLY A 116 -5.79 7.95 -13.36
N GLU A 117 -5.25 9.17 -13.39
CA GLU A 117 -3.92 9.46 -13.96
C GLU A 117 -2.78 8.77 -13.20
N MET A 118 -2.89 8.61 -11.87
CA MET A 118 -1.92 7.83 -11.07
C MET A 118 -1.96 6.34 -11.43
N ILE A 119 -3.17 5.78 -11.61
CA ILE A 119 -3.35 4.38 -12.03
C ILE A 119 -2.87 4.18 -13.47
N GLY A 120 -3.22 5.08 -14.39
CA GLY A 120 -2.84 5.02 -15.80
C GLY A 120 -1.32 5.10 -15.99
N ARG A 121 -0.64 5.95 -15.23
CA ARG A 121 0.84 6.04 -15.24
C ARG A 121 1.54 5.01 -14.35
N ARG A 122 0.79 4.27 -13.52
CA ARG A 122 1.29 3.35 -12.48
C ARG A 122 2.38 4.01 -11.59
N HIS A 123 2.24 5.31 -11.34
CA HIS A 123 3.21 6.09 -10.60
C HIS A 123 2.53 7.15 -9.76
N VAL A 124 2.92 7.23 -8.48
CA VAL A 124 2.23 8.04 -7.48
C VAL A 124 2.90 9.42 -7.31
N ILE A 125 4.23 9.55 -7.57
CA ILE A 125 5.00 10.76 -7.24
C ILE A 125 6.04 11.07 -8.32
N GLY A 126 5.88 12.16 -9.09
CA GLY A 126 6.92 12.63 -10.03
C GLY A 126 7.07 11.74 -11.28
N TYR A 127 8.02 12.03 -12.16
CA TYR A 127 8.46 11.10 -13.20
C TYR A 127 9.84 10.57 -12.79
N ASP A 128 10.05 9.26 -12.90
CA ASP A 128 11.39 8.71 -12.71
C ASP A 128 12.22 9.03 -13.96
N ILE A 129 12.90 10.18 -13.91
CA ILE A 129 13.75 10.65 -15.00
C ILE A 129 15.17 10.09 -14.76
N PRO A 130 15.66 9.16 -15.60
CA PRO A 130 17.03 8.68 -15.49
C PRO A 130 17.98 9.87 -15.73
N GLY A 131 18.62 10.34 -14.65
CA GLY A 131 19.54 11.48 -14.66
C GLY A 131 19.22 12.59 -13.65
N ALA A 132 18.08 12.56 -12.95
CA ALA A 132 17.69 13.58 -11.97
C ALA A 132 18.29 13.35 -10.55
N HIS A 133 19.56 12.95 -10.47
CA HIS A 133 20.25 12.84 -9.17
C HIS A 133 20.93 14.16 -8.81
N ARG A 134 20.39 14.81 -7.77
CA ARG A 134 20.97 15.88 -6.93
C ARG A 134 21.61 17.08 -7.66
N TYR A 135 20.90 18.20 -7.67
CA TYR A 135 21.55 19.51 -7.65
C TYR A 135 22.11 19.73 -6.24
N GLU A 136 23.35 19.31 -6.01
CA GLU A 136 24.11 19.75 -4.84
C GLU A 136 24.39 21.25 -5.03
N HIS A 137 23.74 22.08 -4.20
CA HIS A 137 24.18 23.45 -3.96
C HIS A 137 25.46 23.39 -3.15
N GLU A 138 26.62 23.58 -3.78
CA GLU A 138 27.82 23.99 -3.05
C GLU A 138 27.73 25.50 -2.74
N PRO A 139 28.04 25.91 -1.49
CA PRO A 139 28.06 27.30 -1.05
C PRO A 139 29.26 28.11 -1.55
#